data_AF-A0A822FYW1-F1
#
_entry.id   AF-A0A822FYW1-F1
#
_cell.length_a   1.000
_cell.length_b   1.000
_cell.length_c   1.000
_cell.angle_alpha   90.00
_cell.angle_beta   90.00
_cell.angle_gamma   90.00
#
_symmetry.space_group_name_H-M   'P 1'
#
loop_
_entity.id
_entity.type
_entity.pdbx_description
1 polymer ?
#
loop_
_entity_poly.entity_id
_entity_poly.type
_entity_poly.pdbx_seq_one_letter_code
_entity_poly.pdbx_strand_id
1 'polypeptide(L)'
;KAVFISNKAFFQRYTDCLYGLTGTLGSQNSQSFLSDLYNVQFADLPTSRKKYYYQIPSKIAFEYNDWLDLIAKETIEQAKERPVLIICENVEATENIWAELIRYGVAPHTIAKYRRDGDNIEERFRKKPATVGDIIIATNKGERGTDIHVNSSMNVKGGMHVILGSLPKIVSE
;
A
#
# COMPACT_ATOMS: atom_id res chain seq x y z
N LYS A 1 1.26 36.80 -9.81
CA LYS A 1 0.59 36.17 -10.98
C LYS A 1 0.90 34.68 -10.91
N ALA A 2 -0.09 33.82 -10.62
CA ALA A 2 0.16 32.37 -10.61
C ALA A 2 0.23 31.87 -12.06
N VAL A 3 1.26 31.10 -12.39
CA VAL A 3 1.41 30.44 -13.70
C VAL A 3 1.09 28.97 -13.50
N PHE A 4 0.11 28.47 -14.24
CA PHE A 4 -0.29 27.06 -14.20
C PHE A 4 0.28 26.35 -15.42
N ILE A 5 0.89 25.19 -15.19
CA ILE A 5 1.33 24.26 -16.24
C ILE A 5 0.88 22.86 -15.83
N SER A 6 0.38 22.07 -16.79
CA SER A 6 0.05 20.68 -16.52
C SER A 6 1.33 19.85 -16.42
N ASN A 7 1.31 18.74 -15.66
CA ASN A 7 2.44 17.82 -15.60
C ASN A 7 2.86 17.35 -17.00
N LYS A 8 1.90 17.07 -17.88
CA LYS A 8 2.15 16.75 -19.29
C LYS A 8 3.00 17.83 -19.97
N ALA A 9 2.52 19.06 -19.96
CA ALA A 9 3.21 20.17 -20.63
C ALA A 9 4.56 20.49 -19.98
N PHE A 10 4.70 20.24 -18.67
CA PHE A 10 5.95 20.40 -17.96
C PHE A 10 7.00 19.36 -18.39
N PHE A 11 6.65 18.07 -18.37
CA PHE A 11 7.58 16.99 -18.75
C PHE A 11 7.94 17.00 -20.25
N GLN A 12 7.02 17.44 -21.12
CA GLN A 12 7.31 17.61 -22.56
C GLN A 12 8.42 18.64 -22.86
N ARG A 13 8.82 19.46 -21.89
CA ARG A 13 9.96 20.39 -22.04
C ARG A 13 11.32 19.69 -21.92
N TYR A 14 11.36 18.45 -21.45
CA TYR A 14 12.58 17.66 -21.27
C TYR A 14 12.70 16.65 -22.41
N THR A 15 13.09 17.11 -23.60
CA THR A 15 13.09 16.29 -24.83
C THR A 15 14.23 15.27 -24.86
N ASP A 16 15.40 15.62 -24.32
CA ASP A 16 16.63 14.83 -24.53
C ASP A 16 16.99 13.94 -23.33
N CYS A 17 16.41 14.22 -22.15
CA CYS A 17 16.81 13.61 -20.89
C CYS A 17 15.60 13.36 -19.97
N LEU A 18 14.64 12.56 -20.41
CA LEU A 18 13.54 12.08 -19.57
C LEU A 18 13.77 10.62 -19.16
N TYR A 19 14.05 10.42 -17.88
CA TYR A 19 14.22 9.09 -17.29
C TYR A 19 13.22 8.90 -16.16
N GLY A 20 12.72 7.68 -16.01
CA GLY A 20 11.75 7.34 -14.97
C GLY A 20 11.94 5.92 -14.48
N LEU A 21 11.63 5.70 -13.21
CA LEU A 21 11.61 4.38 -12.58
C LEU A 21 10.22 4.14 -12.00
N THR A 22 9.71 2.94 -12.20
CA THR A 22 8.44 2.51 -11.61
C THR A 22 8.49 1.03 -11.25
N GLY A 23 7.80 0.65 -10.18
CA GLY A 23 7.59 -0.76 -9.85
C GLY A 23 6.55 -1.44 -10.74
N THR A 24 5.75 -0.66 -11.47
CA THR A 24 4.67 -1.13 -12.35
C THR A 24 4.56 -0.24 -13.58
N LEU A 25 4.76 -0.78 -14.78
CA LEU A 25 4.58 -0.07 -16.05
C LEU A 25 3.09 0.06 -16.47
N GLY A 26 2.21 -0.73 -15.86
CA GLY A 26 0.79 -0.77 -16.21
C GLY A 26 0.51 -1.59 -17.47
N SER A 27 -0.72 -1.46 -17.99
CA SER A 27 -1.16 -2.17 -19.20
C SER A 27 -0.39 -1.73 -20.44
N GLN A 28 -0.43 -2.54 -21.52
CA GLN A 28 0.17 -2.17 -22.80
C GLN A 28 -0.38 -0.83 -23.32
N ASN A 29 -1.67 -0.58 -23.15
CA ASN A 29 -2.30 0.70 -23.51
C ASN A 29 -1.66 1.88 -22.76
N SER A 30 -1.38 1.71 -21.46
CA SER A 30 -0.73 2.73 -20.65
C SER A 30 0.72 2.99 -21.11
N GLN A 31 1.43 1.92 -21.48
CA GLN A 31 2.79 2.00 -22.00
C GLN A 31 2.85 2.71 -23.36
N SER A 32 1.99 2.32 -24.31
CA SER A 32 1.88 2.98 -25.62
C SER A 32 1.56 4.46 -25.48
N PHE A 33 0.59 4.81 -24.62
CA PHE A 33 0.26 6.21 -24.35
C PHE A 33 1.47 7.01 -23.84
N LEU A 34 2.24 6.46 -22.90
CA LEU A 34 3.43 7.12 -22.36
C LEU A 34 4.56 7.22 -23.40
N SER A 35 4.78 6.17 -24.19
CA SER A 35 5.73 6.15 -25.30
C SER A 35 5.40 7.24 -26.33
N ASP A 36 4.14 7.30 -26.77
CA ASP A 36 3.69 8.29 -27.76
C ASP A 36 3.76 9.72 -27.22
N LEU A 37 3.46 9.89 -25.93
CA LEU A 37 3.39 11.22 -25.31
C LEU A 37 4.76 11.83 -25.02
N TYR A 38 5.72 11.01 -24.61
CA TYR A 38 7.03 11.46 -24.11
C TYR A 38 8.22 10.91 -24.90
N ASN A 39 7.99 10.11 -25.95
CA ASN A 39 9.03 9.46 -26.75
C ASN A 39 10.03 8.65 -25.90
N VAL A 40 9.50 7.88 -24.94
CA VAL A 40 10.30 7.06 -24.02
C VAL A 40 10.23 5.58 -24.36
N GLN A 41 11.30 4.85 -24.03
CA GLN A 41 11.35 3.40 -24.12
C GLN A 41 11.28 2.76 -22.74
N PHE A 42 10.85 1.51 -22.67
CA PHE A 42 10.73 0.75 -21.43
C PHE A 42 11.71 -0.43 -21.42
N ALA A 43 12.25 -0.72 -20.25
CA ALA A 43 13.09 -1.89 -20.02
C ALA A 43 12.74 -2.49 -18.65
N ASP A 44 12.50 -3.80 -18.62
CA ASP A 44 12.28 -4.52 -17.37
C ASP A 44 13.62 -4.82 -16.69
N LEU A 45 13.80 -4.27 -15.48
CA LEU A 45 14.98 -4.56 -14.68
C LEU A 45 14.74 -5.84 -13.85
N PRO A 46 15.69 -6.80 -13.86
CA PRO A 46 15.55 -8.01 -13.08
C PRO A 46 15.56 -7.70 -11.58
N THR A 47 14.73 -8.40 -10.81
CA THR A 47 14.71 -8.24 -9.37
C THR A 47 15.94 -8.90 -8.75
N SER A 48 16.56 -8.24 -7.77
CA SER A 48 17.74 -8.78 -7.06
C SER A 48 17.42 -10.06 -6.27
N ARG A 49 16.16 -10.24 -5.88
CA ARG A 49 15.65 -11.41 -5.16
C ARG A 49 14.35 -11.90 -5.81
N LYS A 50 14.10 -13.20 -5.70
CA LYS A 50 12.81 -13.78 -6.09
C LYS A 50 11.71 -13.23 -5.17
N LYS A 51 10.58 -12.83 -5.75
CA LYS A 51 9.39 -12.42 -5.00
C LYS A 51 8.75 -13.67 -4.40
N TYR A 52 8.58 -13.69 -3.08
CA TYR A 52 7.81 -14.71 -2.38
C TYR A 52 6.64 -14.01 -1.69
N TYR A 53 5.47 -14.10 -2.31
CA TYR A 53 4.21 -13.79 -1.64
C TYR A 53 3.23 -14.91 -1.95
N TYR A 54 2.34 -15.17 -1.00
CA TYR A 54 1.27 -16.15 -1.16
C TYR A 54 -0.06 -15.41 -1.15
N GLN A 55 -0.79 -15.48 -2.26
CA GLN A 55 -2.11 -14.88 -2.36
C GLN A 55 -3.13 -15.83 -1.75
N ILE A 56 -3.79 -15.38 -0.69
CA ILE A 56 -4.87 -16.11 -0.02
C ILE A 56 -6.17 -15.87 -0.82
N PRO A 57 -7.09 -16.86 -0.92
CA PRO A 57 -8.39 -16.66 -1.54
C PRO A 57 -9.14 -15.44 -0.98
N SER A 58 -9.68 -14.62 -1.88
CA SER A 58 -10.42 -13.42 -1.51
C SER A 58 -11.69 -13.75 -0.72
N LYS A 59 -11.99 -12.95 0.30
CA LYS A 59 -13.26 -12.98 1.02
C LYS A 59 -14.14 -11.84 0.51
N ILE A 60 -15.41 -12.13 0.25
CA ILE A 60 -16.40 -11.16 -0.24
C ILE A 60 -17.40 -10.89 0.88
N ALA A 61 -17.62 -9.62 1.19
CA ALA A 61 -18.73 -9.16 2.03
C ALA A 61 -19.71 -8.36 1.16
N PHE A 62 -21.00 -8.56 1.40
CA PHE A 62 -22.07 -7.84 0.72
C PHE A 62 -22.46 -6.57 1.46
N GLU A 63 -22.40 -6.60 2.80
CA GLU A 63 -22.70 -5.47 3.66
C GLU A 63 -21.43 -4.81 4.22
N TYR A 64 -21.51 -3.52 4.50
CA TYR A 64 -20.36 -2.76 5.01
C TYR A 64 -19.91 -3.22 6.40
N ASN A 65 -20.87 -3.59 7.27
CA ASN A 65 -20.56 -4.10 8.62
C ASN A 65 -19.89 -5.48 8.55
N ASP A 66 -20.35 -6.35 7.65
CA ASP A 66 -19.70 -7.66 7.42
C ASP A 66 -18.27 -7.47 6.91
N TRP A 67 -18.05 -6.47 6.04
CA TRP A 67 -16.72 -6.12 5.55
C TRP A 67 -15.79 -5.66 6.68
N LEU A 68 -16.27 -4.78 7.56
CA LEU A 68 -15.52 -4.36 8.76
C LEU A 68 -15.18 -5.54 9.66
N ASP A 69 -16.17 -6.40 9.93
CA ASP A 69 -16.03 -7.61 10.74
C ASP A 69 -14.99 -8.58 10.18
N LEU A 70 -15.02 -8.83 8.87
CA LEU A 70 -14.07 -9.72 8.20
C LEU A 70 -12.64 -9.20 8.32
N ILE A 71 -12.44 -7.90 8.10
CA ILE A 71 -11.12 -7.28 8.23
C ILE A 71 -10.63 -7.33 9.68
N ALA A 72 -11.49 -7.00 10.64
CA ALA A 72 -11.13 -7.03 12.05
C ALA A 72 -10.74 -8.44 12.52
N LYS A 73 -11.56 -9.46 12.19
CA LYS A 73 -11.30 -10.86 12.55
C LYS A 73 -10.00 -11.38 11.92
N GLU A 74 -9.77 -11.13 10.64
CA GLU A 74 -8.52 -11.52 9.97
C GLU A 74 -7.32 -10.80 10.60
N THR A 75 -7.42 -9.50 10.85
CA THR A 75 -6.34 -8.72 11.47
C THR A 75 -5.96 -9.28 12.83
N ILE A 76 -6.94 -9.55 13.70
CA ILE A 76 -6.71 -10.07 15.05
C ILE A 76 -6.06 -11.46 15.00
N GLU A 77 -6.51 -12.32 14.09
CA GLU A 77 -5.95 -13.67 13.96
C GLU A 77 -4.49 -13.60 13.50
N GLN A 78 -4.19 -12.82 12.46
CA GLN A 78 -2.86 -12.72 11.88
C GLN A 78 -1.88 -11.96 12.78
N ALA A 79 -2.36 -10.96 13.52
CA ALA A 79 -1.56 -10.16 14.46
C ALA A 79 -0.93 -11.00 15.58
N LYS A 80 -1.48 -12.19 15.90
CA LYS A 80 -0.90 -13.13 16.88
C LYS A 80 0.47 -13.66 16.47
N GLU A 81 0.74 -13.73 15.16
CA GLU A 81 1.96 -14.36 14.64
C GLU A 81 2.85 -13.43 13.84
N ARG A 82 2.30 -12.37 13.25
CA ARG A 82 2.98 -11.50 12.29
C ARG A 82 2.39 -10.08 12.25
N PRO A 83 3.14 -9.09 11.74
CA PRO A 83 2.58 -7.75 11.50
C PRO A 83 1.52 -7.77 10.39
N VAL A 84 0.51 -6.91 10.53
CA VAL A 84 -0.59 -6.76 9.58
C VAL A 84 -0.60 -5.36 8.97
N LEU A 85 -0.65 -5.27 7.64
CA LEU A 85 -0.86 -4.03 6.90
C LEU A 85 -2.22 -4.06 6.21
N ILE A 86 -3.07 -3.10 6.52
CA ILE A 86 -4.40 -2.92 5.93
C ILE A 86 -4.34 -1.70 5.00
N ILE A 87 -4.69 -1.90 3.74
CA ILE A 87 -4.69 -0.84 2.73
C ILE A 87 -6.14 -0.52 2.33
N CYS A 88 -6.55 0.72 2.60
CA CYS A 88 -7.90 1.21 2.38
C CYS A 88 -7.97 2.23 1.24
N GLU A 89 -9.14 2.40 0.63
CA GLU A 89 -9.31 3.35 -0.48
C GLU A 89 -9.21 4.82 -0.01
N ASN A 90 -9.78 5.14 1.15
CA ASN A 90 -9.94 6.50 1.65
C ASN A 90 -9.71 6.57 3.17
N VAL A 91 -9.63 7.80 3.69
CA VAL A 91 -9.37 8.08 5.11
C VAL A 91 -10.52 7.63 6.01
N GLU A 92 -11.76 7.74 5.55
CA GLU A 92 -12.94 7.30 6.30
C GLU A 92 -12.91 5.79 6.59
N ALA A 93 -12.60 4.97 5.59
CA ALA A 93 -12.44 3.54 5.75
C ALA A 93 -11.32 3.20 6.76
N THR A 94 -10.23 3.98 6.80
CA THR A 94 -9.19 3.78 7.83
C THR A 94 -9.70 4.01 9.25
N GLU A 95 -10.58 5.00 9.47
CA GLU A 95 -11.16 5.27 10.79
C GLU A 95 -12.18 4.21 11.18
N ASN A 96 -13.02 3.77 10.25
CA ASN A 96 -14.04 2.77 10.54
C ASN A 96 -13.39 1.42 10.91
N ILE A 97 -12.34 1.00 10.19
CA ILE A 97 -11.56 -0.19 10.55
C ILE A 97 -10.85 -0.01 11.89
N TRP A 98 -10.24 1.16 12.14
CA TRP A 98 -9.60 1.45 13.43
C TRP A 98 -10.61 1.33 14.58
N ALA A 99 -11.77 1.97 14.47
CA ALA A 99 -12.83 1.92 15.47
C ALA A 99 -13.33 0.48 15.68
N GLU A 100 -13.47 -0.30 14.60
CA GLU A 100 -13.86 -1.70 14.70
C GLU A 100 -12.83 -2.52 15.48
N LEU A 101 -11.53 -2.37 15.18
CA LEU A 101 -10.47 -3.05 15.92
C LEU A 101 -10.50 -2.70 17.42
N ILE A 102 -10.75 -1.43 17.77
CA ILE A 102 -10.93 -1.02 19.16
C ILE A 102 -12.14 -1.71 19.80
N ARG A 103 -13.27 -1.81 19.08
CA ARG A 103 -14.48 -2.54 19.56
C ARG A 103 -14.20 -4.01 19.84
N TYR A 104 -13.34 -4.65 19.04
CA TYR A 104 -12.88 -6.02 19.26
C TYR A 104 -11.78 -6.14 20.35
N GLY A 105 -11.40 -5.05 21.01
CA GLY A 105 -10.47 -5.04 22.14
C GLY A 105 -9.00 -4.90 21.76
N VAL A 106 -8.67 -4.53 20.53
CA VAL A 106 -7.29 -4.23 20.13
C VAL A 106 -6.83 -2.94 20.81
N ALA A 107 -5.67 -2.99 21.48
CA ALA A 107 -5.18 -1.84 22.21
C ALA A 107 -4.74 -0.71 21.25
N PRO A 108 -5.18 0.55 21.44
CA PRO A 108 -4.91 1.64 20.49
C PRO A 108 -3.43 1.85 20.12
N HIS A 109 -2.52 1.65 21.07
CA HIS A 109 -1.08 1.86 20.86
C HIS A 109 -0.42 0.83 19.92
N THR A 110 -1.08 -0.31 19.68
CA THR A 110 -0.64 -1.35 18.74
C THR A 110 -0.97 -1.00 17.28
N ILE A 111 -1.90 -0.06 17.08
CA ILE A 111 -2.38 0.34 15.75
C ILE A 111 -1.70 1.64 15.32
N ALA A 112 -1.09 1.61 14.14
CA ALA A 112 -0.47 2.75 13.49
C ALA A 112 -1.32 3.17 12.27
N LYS A 113 -1.90 4.38 12.29
CA LYS A 113 -2.68 4.93 11.17
C LYS A 113 -1.81 5.82 10.25
N TYR A 114 -1.54 5.35 9.04
CA TYR A 114 -0.70 6.06 8.07
C TYR A 114 -1.46 7.14 7.30
N ARG A 115 -1.14 8.40 7.59
CA ARG A 115 -1.79 9.60 7.05
C ARG A 115 -0.78 10.59 6.54
N ARG A 116 -1.12 11.26 5.44
CA ARG A 116 -0.26 12.22 4.73
C ARG A 116 0.13 13.45 5.57
N ASP A 117 -0.65 13.79 6.61
CA ASP A 117 -0.57 15.12 7.26
C ASP A 117 -0.27 15.07 8.78
N GLY A 118 0.62 14.19 9.25
CA GLY A 118 1.31 14.48 10.53
C GLY A 118 1.42 13.39 11.59
N ASP A 119 1.25 12.10 11.26
CA ASP A 119 1.56 11.04 12.23
C ASP A 119 2.94 10.43 11.96
N ASN A 120 3.77 10.40 13.01
CA ASN A 120 5.18 9.95 13.10
C ASN A 120 5.43 8.47 12.73
N ILE A 121 4.64 7.88 11.84
CA ILE A 121 4.78 6.49 11.39
C ILE A 121 5.99 6.31 10.49
N GLU A 122 6.33 7.32 9.66
CA GLU A 122 7.65 7.34 9.01
C GLU A 122 8.74 7.13 10.06
N GLU A 123 8.66 7.79 11.21
CA GLU A 123 9.67 7.64 12.25
C GLU A 123 9.65 6.25 12.90
N ARG A 124 8.47 5.69 13.18
CA ARG A 124 8.33 4.37 13.81
C ARG A 124 8.89 3.26 12.93
N PHE A 125 8.48 3.16 11.66
CA PHE A 125 8.86 2.04 10.80
C PHE A 125 10.10 2.27 9.93
N ARG A 126 10.56 3.53 9.75
CA ARG A 126 11.89 3.79 9.18
C ARG A 126 13.00 3.44 10.17
N LYS A 127 12.77 3.61 11.48
CA LYS A 127 13.76 3.32 12.53
C LYS A 127 13.69 1.90 13.09
N LYS A 128 12.51 1.28 13.10
CA LYS A 128 12.30 -0.05 13.68
C LYS A 128 11.50 -0.95 12.75
N PRO A 129 11.94 -2.19 12.51
CA PRO A 129 11.16 -3.17 11.76
C PRO A 129 9.80 -3.43 12.44
N ALA A 130 8.77 -3.68 11.64
CA ALA A 130 7.50 -4.18 12.12
C ALA A 130 7.66 -5.60 12.70
N THR A 131 6.94 -5.88 13.78
CA THR A 131 7.01 -7.09 14.59
C THR A 131 5.63 -7.68 14.85
N VAL A 132 5.58 -8.84 15.52
CA VAL A 132 4.31 -9.49 15.89
C VAL A 132 3.42 -8.52 16.65
N GLY A 133 2.14 -8.47 16.29
CA GLY A 133 1.15 -7.61 16.92
C GLY A 133 1.10 -6.17 16.40
N ASP A 134 2.07 -5.73 15.58
CA ASP A 134 2.00 -4.42 14.94
C ASP A 134 0.90 -4.43 13.86
N ILE A 135 -0.05 -3.52 13.98
CA ILE A 135 -1.13 -3.31 13.00
C ILE A 135 -0.94 -1.95 12.35
N ILE A 136 -0.92 -1.92 11.02
CA ILE A 136 -0.72 -0.70 10.23
C ILE A 136 -1.95 -0.52 9.34
N ILE A 137 -2.59 0.64 9.41
CA ILE A 137 -3.75 0.98 8.57
C ILE A 137 -3.35 2.15 7.69
N ALA A 138 -3.32 1.96 6.39
CA ALA A 138 -2.90 2.95 5.41
C ALA A 138 -3.98 3.18 4.36
N THR A 139 -3.95 4.34 3.71
CA THR A 139 -4.72 4.55 2.47
C THR A 139 -3.88 4.17 1.26
N ASN A 140 -4.51 3.88 0.11
CA ASN A 140 -3.83 3.72 -1.19
C ASN A 140 -2.92 4.91 -1.57
N LYS A 141 -3.20 6.09 -0.98
CA LYS A 141 -2.44 7.34 -1.15
C LYS A 141 -1.50 7.64 0.02
N GLY A 142 -1.56 6.83 1.07
CA GLY A 142 -0.61 6.81 2.17
C GLY A 142 0.79 6.56 1.60
N GLU A 143 1.76 7.28 2.14
CA GLU A 143 3.02 7.67 1.52
C GLU A 143 3.69 6.51 0.73
N ARG A 144 3.72 6.68 -0.59
CA ARG A 144 4.54 5.84 -1.47
C ARG A 144 6.01 6.22 -1.24
N GLY A 145 6.89 5.22 -1.11
CA GLY A 145 8.33 5.45 -0.97
C GLY A 145 8.93 5.12 0.40
N THR A 146 8.13 4.65 1.35
CA THR A 146 8.62 4.12 2.63
C THR A 146 8.56 2.59 2.62
N ASP A 147 9.73 1.95 2.74
CA ASP A 147 9.82 0.51 2.91
C ASP A 147 9.48 0.12 4.35
N ILE A 148 8.48 -0.74 4.52
CA ILE A 148 8.14 -1.30 5.83
C ILE A 148 8.86 -2.64 5.98
N HIS A 149 9.99 -2.61 6.69
CA HIS A 149 10.78 -3.80 6.94
C HIS A 149 10.18 -4.65 8.06
N VAL A 150 10.30 -5.98 7.94
CA VAL A 150 10.03 -6.93 9.03
C VAL A 150 11.34 -7.53 9.51
N ASN A 151 11.42 -7.90 10.80
CA ASN A 151 12.62 -8.56 11.31
C ASN A 151 12.76 -9.98 10.70
N SER A 152 14.00 -10.46 10.60
CA SER A 152 14.37 -11.80 10.13
C SER A 152 13.58 -12.94 10.78
N SER A 153 13.24 -12.82 12.08
CA SER A 153 12.42 -13.79 12.80
C SER A 153 10.99 -13.90 12.24
N MET A 154 10.47 -12.86 11.59
CA MET A 154 9.14 -12.86 10.97
C MET A 154 9.13 -13.53 9.60
N ASN A 155 10.28 -13.61 8.91
CA ASN A 155 10.35 -14.29 7.61
C ASN A 155 9.99 -15.77 7.72
N VAL A 156 10.29 -16.41 8.85
CA VAL A 156 9.91 -17.79 9.14
C VAL A 156 8.41 -17.93 9.40
N LYS A 157 7.76 -16.87 9.89
CA LYS A 157 6.31 -16.80 10.15
C LYS A 157 5.49 -16.28 8.96
N GLY A 158 6.07 -16.27 7.77
CA GLY A 158 5.40 -15.82 6.54
C GLY A 158 5.43 -14.31 6.30
N GLY A 159 6.29 -13.57 7.01
CA GLY A 159 6.51 -12.14 6.79
C GLY A 159 5.32 -11.27 7.18
N MET A 160 5.08 -10.20 6.43
CA MET A 160 3.95 -9.29 6.63
C MET A 160 2.67 -9.85 6.01
N HIS A 161 1.58 -9.82 6.77
CA HIS A 161 0.25 -10.09 6.22
C HIS A 161 -0.36 -8.80 5.67
N VAL A 162 -0.80 -8.81 4.40
CA VAL A 162 -1.36 -7.62 3.74
C VAL A 162 -2.83 -7.85 3.41
N ILE A 163 -3.69 -6.97 3.90
CA ILE A 163 -5.13 -6.95 3.62
C ILE A 163 -5.43 -5.78 2.69
N LEU A 164 -5.94 -6.08 1.50
CA LEU A 164 -6.49 -5.07 0.60
C LEU A 164 -7.98 -4.90 0.92
N GLY A 165 -8.35 -3.75 1.49
CA GLY A 165 -9.73 -3.45 1.87
C GLY A 165 -10.66 -3.25 0.68
N SER A 166 -10.12 -2.90 -0.49
CA SER A 166 -10.88 -2.82 -1.73
C SER A 166 -10.05 -3.26 -2.92
N LEU A 167 -10.73 -3.69 -3.99
CA LEU A 167 -10.08 -3.97 -5.26
C LEU A 167 -9.79 -2.66 -6.00
N PRO A 168 -8.54 -2.41 -6.42
CA PRO A 168 -8.25 -1.23 -7.22
C PRO A 168 -8.97 -1.33 -8.57
N LYS A 169 -9.60 -0.23 -9.01
CA LYS A 169 -10.31 -0.14 -10.30
C LYS A 169 -9.45 -0.39 -11.55
N ILE A 170 -8.13 -0.53 -11.38
CA ILE A 170 -7.14 -0.61 -12.47
C ILE A 170 -6.75 -2.07 -12.80
N VAL A 171 -7.13 -3.05 -11.96
CA VAL A 171 -6.72 -4.46 -12.15
C VAL A 171 -7.71 -5.25 -13.02
N SER A 172 -8.64 -4.58 -13.70
CA SER A 172 -9.62 -5.22 -14.59
C SER A 172 -9.22 -5.09 -16.06
N GLU A 173 -8.06 -5.62 -16.44
CA GLU A 173 -7.71 -6.05 -17.81
C GLU A 173 -6.74 -7.24 -17.76
#